data_AF-X1RG33-F1
#
_entry.id   AF-X1RG33-F1
#
_cell.length_a   1.000
_cell.length_b   1.000
_cell.length_c   1.000
_cell.angle_alpha   90.00
_cell.angle_beta   90.00
_cell.angle_gamma   90.00
#
_symmetry.space_group_name_H-M   'P 1'
#
loop_
_entity.id
_entity.type
_entity.pdbx_description
1 polymer ?
#
loop_
_entity_poly.entity_id
_entity_poly.type
_entity_poly.pdbx_seq_one_letter_code
_entity_poly.pdbx_strand_id
1 'polypeptide(L)'
;GEVVIGNREWMVCCSASAGPAFEGSGVKCGMRAAEGAIEKVSIRSGKDIKYTTIGDSRPMGICGSGLIDLIAELFTTGFIDRSGRLDLSRDNRIRKRDGEAEFVLVPARHSAI
;
A
#
# COMPACT_ATOMS: atom_id res chain seq x y z
N GLY A 1 0.98 -7.08 17.18
CA GLY A 1 1.83 -5.88 17.07
C GLY A 1 2.36 -5.59 18.43
N GLU A 2 3.64 -5.84 18.63
CA GLU A 2 4.27 -5.91 19.95
C GLU A 2 5.25 -4.74 20.10
N VAL A 3 5.28 -4.13 21.28
CA VAL A 3 6.18 -3.02 21.59
C VAL A 3 6.84 -3.28 22.94
N VAL A 4 8.17 -3.11 22.97
CA VAL A 4 8.97 -3.15 24.19
C VAL A 4 9.65 -1.79 24.36
N ILE A 5 9.50 -1.20 25.55
CA ILE A 5 10.16 0.06 25.92
C ILE A 5 10.96 -0.21 27.20
N GLY A 6 12.23 0.20 27.22
CA GLY A 6 13.08 0.00 28.38
C GLY A 6 14.56 0.23 28.13
N ASN A 7 15.36 -0.18 29.11
CA ASN A 7 16.81 -0.18 29.09
C ASN A 7 17.34 -1.40 29.90
N ARG A 8 18.62 -1.40 30.27
CA ARG A 8 19.23 -2.51 31.03
C ARG A 8 18.67 -2.69 32.45
N GLU A 9 18.03 -1.68 33.01
CA GLU A 9 17.54 -1.65 34.39
C GLU A 9 16.05 -2.00 34.47
N TRP A 10 15.28 -1.71 33.43
CA TRP A 10 13.84 -1.97 33.39
C TRP A 10 13.34 -2.18 31.96
N MET A 11 12.26 -2.96 31.81
CA MET A 11 11.55 -3.14 30.55
C MET A 11 10.06 -3.25 30.78
N VAL A 12 9.27 -2.69 29.87
CA VAL A 12 7.81 -2.81 29.80
C VAL A 12 7.45 -3.30 28.41
N CYS A 13 6.56 -4.30 28.34
CA CYS A 13 6.07 -4.88 27.10
C CYS A 13 4.54 -4.73 27.02
N CYS A 14 4.03 -4.40 25.84
CA CYS A 14 2.61 -4.45 25.53
C CYS A 14 2.38 -5.03 24.13
N SER A 15 1.16 -5.49 23.89
CA SER A 15 0.69 -5.94 22.58
C SER A 15 -0.59 -5.22 22.20
N ALA A 16 -0.74 -4.95 20.91
CA ALA A 16 -1.90 -4.34 20.30
C ALA A 16 -2.38 -5.18 19.10
N SER A 17 -3.70 -5.27 18.97
CA SER A 17 -4.37 -5.89 17.83
C SER A 17 -4.23 -5.00 16.58
N ALA A 18 -3.17 -5.22 15.79
CA ALA A 18 -2.92 -4.46 14.56
C ALA A 18 -3.58 -5.07 13.31
N GLY A 19 -3.76 -6.40 13.28
CA GLY A 19 -4.19 -7.14 12.09
C GLY A 19 -3.06 -7.31 11.06
N PRO A 20 -3.22 -8.24 10.09
CA PRO A 20 -2.13 -8.67 9.21
C PRO A 20 -2.04 -7.89 7.88
N ALA A 21 -2.40 -6.60 7.88
CA ALA A 21 -2.50 -5.82 6.65
C ALA A 21 -1.13 -5.61 5.96
N PHE A 22 -0.07 -5.37 6.74
CA PHE A 22 1.28 -5.17 6.21
C PHE A 22 1.97 -6.47 5.79
N GLU A 23 1.38 -7.61 6.13
CA GLU A 23 1.73 -8.94 5.65
C GLU A 23 1.01 -9.28 4.33
N GLY A 24 0.20 -8.35 3.81
CA GLY A 24 -0.57 -8.47 2.58
C GLY A 24 -1.94 -9.13 2.77
N SER A 25 -2.29 -9.57 3.98
CA SER A 25 -3.55 -10.25 4.24
C SER A 25 -4.68 -9.25 4.50
N GLY A 26 -5.89 -9.57 4.01
CA GLY A 26 -7.05 -8.66 4.11
C GLY A 26 -6.99 -7.47 3.14
N VAL A 27 -5.97 -7.38 2.28
CA VAL A 27 -5.86 -6.37 1.22
C VAL A 27 -6.06 -7.06 -0.13
N LYS A 28 -6.95 -6.53 -0.98
CA LYS A 28 -7.39 -7.18 -2.24
C LYS A 28 -6.25 -7.66 -3.14
N CYS A 29 -5.22 -6.82 -3.30
CA CYS A 29 -4.02 -7.13 -4.08
C CYS A 29 -2.77 -7.22 -3.18
N GLY A 30 -2.96 -7.43 -1.88
CA GLY A 30 -1.87 -7.60 -0.93
C GLY A 30 -1.23 -8.97 -1.09
N MET A 31 0.09 -9.02 -0.94
CA MET A 31 0.86 -10.26 -0.92
C MET A 31 2.07 -10.12 0.00
N ARG A 32 2.69 -11.25 0.37
CA ARG A 32 3.98 -11.23 1.06
C ARG A 32 5.08 -10.66 0.15
N ALA A 33 6.14 -10.14 0.75
CA ALA A 33 7.34 -9.74 0.02
C ALA A 33 7.97 -10.97 -0.66
N ALA A 34 7.74 -11.08 -1.96
CA ALA A 34 8.23 -12.13 -2.85
C ALA A 34 8.37 -11.55 -4.26
N GLU A 35 8.96 -12.31 -5.19
CA GLU A 35 9.11 -11.89 -6.58
C GLU A 35 7.78 -11.38 -7.16
N GLY A 36 7.82 -10.21 -7.82
CA GLY A 36 6.64 -9.55 -8.40
C GLY A 36 5.82 -8.73 -7.40
N ALA A 37 6.15 -8.73 -6.10
CA ALA A 37 5.52 -7.80 -5.16
C ALA A 37 6.07 -6.39 -5.36
N ILE A 38 5.16 -5.41 -5.49
CA ILE A 38 5.52 -3.99 -5.47
C ILE A 38 5.97 -3.62 -4.05
N GLU A 39 7.23 -3.21 -3.92
CA GLU A 39 7.86 -2.85 -2.64
C GLU A 39 8.07 -1.36 -2.44
N LYS A 40 8.02 -0.57 -3.52
CA LYS A 40 8.13 0.90 -3.51
C LYS A 40 7.15 1.52 -4.48
N VAL A 41 6.60 2.68 -4.10
CA VAL A 41 5.70 3.48 -4.94
C VAL A 41 6.09 4.95 -4.84
N SER A 42 6.01 5.66 -5.97
CA SER A 42 6.13 7.13 -6.01
C SER A 42 5.16 7.70 -7.03
N ILE A 43 4.43 8.75 -6.66
CA ILE A 43 3.43 9.42 -7.49
C ILE A 43 3.87 10.89 -7.64
N ARG A 44 4.51 11.21 -8.76
CA ARG A 44 4.92 12.60 -9.04
C ARG A 44 3.82 13.36 -9.75
N SER A 45 3.50 14.55 -9.24
CA SER A 45 2.53 15.48 -9.83
C SER A 45 1.16 14.87 -10.14
N GLY A 46 0.78 13.79 -9.42
CA GLY A 46 -0.48 13.07 -9.57
C GLY A 46 -0.67 12.27 -10.85
N LYS A 47 0.33 12.19 -11.75
CA LYS A 47 0.17 11.49 -13.05
C LYS A 47 1.30 10.54 -13.38
N ASP A 48 2.51 10.81 -12.89
CA ASP A 48 3.67 9.94 -13.11
C ASP A 48 3.81 8.97 -11.94
N ILE A 49 3.28 7.75 -12.12
CA ILE A 49 3.34 6.69 -11.12
C ILE A 49 4.51 5.77 -11.45
N LYS A 50 5.45 5.68 -10.52
CA LYS A 50 6.58 4.76 -10.55
C LYS A 50 6.44 3.75 -9.43
N TYR A 51 6.91 2.55 -9.69
CA TYR A 51 6.97 1.48 -8.71
C TYR A 51 8.18 0.59 -8.98
N THR A 52 8.63 -0.11 -7.94
CA THR A 52 9.67 -1.13 -8.01
C THR A 52 9.10 -2.44 -7.48
N THR A 53 9.38 -3.53 -8.19
CA THR A 53 9.00 -4.88 -7.79
C THR A 53 10.23 -5.64 -7.30
N ILE A 54 10.02 -6.55 -6.35
CA ILE A 54 11.06 -7.48 -5.93
C ILE A 54 11.40 -8.37 -7.13
N GLY A 55 12.68 -8.40 -7.51
CA GLY A 55 13.19 -9.19 -8.64
C GLY A 55 12.99 -8.55 -10.03
N ASP A 56 12.61 -7.26 -10.09
CA ASP A 56 12.39 -6.52 -11.34
C ASP A 56 11.41 -7.22 -12.32
N SER A 57 10.49 -8.01 -11.77
CA SER A 57 9.52 -8.80 -12.53
C SER A 57 8.18 -8.07 -12.65
N ARG A 58 7.28 -8.60 -13.48
CA ARG A 58 5.94 -8.02 -13.63
C ARG A 58 5.17 -8.06 -12.31
N PRO A 59 4.45 -6.98 -11.95
CA PRO A 59 3.77 -6.91 -10.68
C PRO A 59 2.64 -7.93 -10.57
N MET A 60 2.59 -8.63 -9.43
CA MET A 60 1.55 -9.59 -9.06
C MET A 60 0.73 -9.13 -7.84
N GLY A 61 1.22 -8.14 -7.10
CA GLY A 61 0.58 -7.63 -5.89
C GLY A 61 1.45 -6.59 -5.20
N ILE A 62 1.09 -6.24 -3.97
CA ILE A 62 1.74 -5.19 -3.18
C ILE A 62 2.13 -5.77 -1.82
N CYS A 63 3.38 -5.61 -1.40
CA CYS A 63 3.83 -6.01 -0.07
C CYS A 63 3.71 -4.87 0.95
N GLY A 64 4.00 -5.14 2.22
CA GLY A 64 3.86 -4.17 3.32
C GLY A 64 4.53 -2.82 3.07
N SER A 65 5.78 -2.81 2.58
CA SER A 65 6.48 -1.55 2.27
C SER A 65 5.81 -0.79 1.12
N GLY A 66 5.39 -1.51 0.07
CA GLY A 66 4.66 -0.91 -1.04
C GLY A 66 3.30 -0.35 -0.64
N LEU A 67 2.62 -0.96 0.34
CA LEU A 67 1.36 -0.46 0.90
C LEU A 67 1.56 0.83 1.68
N ILE A 68 2.62 0.90 2.50
CA ILE A 68 2.96 2.11 3.26
C ILE A 68 3.28 3.26 2.29
N ASP A 69 4.14 3.02 1.30
CA ASP A 69 4.49 4.01 0.28
C ASP A 69 3.26 4.46 -0.50
N LEU A 70 2.43 3.51 -0.96
CA LEU A 70 1.22 3.83 -1.72
C LEU A 70 0.27 4.75 -0.93
N ILE A 71 0.00 4.43 0.34
CA ILE A 71 -0.91 5.25 1.15
C ILE A 71 -0.31 6.65 1.38
N ALA A 72 0.99 6.73 1.65
CA ALA A 72 1.69 8.01 1.83
C ALA A 72 1.62 8.87 0.56
N GLU A 73 1.89 8.27 -0.60
CA GLU A 73 1.85 8.95 -1.89
C GLU A 73 0.42 9.39 -2.26
N LEU A 74 -0.59 8.53 -2.07
CA LEU A 74 -1.98 8.89 -2.30
C LEU A 74 -2.43 10.06 -1.40
N PHE A 75 -1.99 10.09 -0.15
CA PHE A 75 -2.32 11.16 0.77
C PHE A 75 -1.64 12.48 0.39
N THR A 76 -0.32 12.44 0.18
CA THR A 76 0.48 13.64 -0.11
C THR A 76 0.16 14.26 -1.47
N THR A 77 -0.33 13.47 -2.43
CA THR A 77 -0.75 13.95 -3.75
C THR A 77 -2.25 14.27 -3.84
N GLY A 78 -2.98 14.07 -2.74
CA GLY A 78 -4.38 14.45 -2.59
C GLY A 78 -5.37 13.52 -3.29
N PHE A 79 -5.03 12.24 -3.50
CA PHE A 79 -5.98 11.22 -3.92
C PHE A 79 -6.85 10.74 -2.77
N ILE A 80 -6.30 10.74 -1.54
CA ILE A 80 -7.05 10.47 -0.32
C ILE A 80 -6.98 11.63 0.66
N ASP A 81 -8.05 11.82 1.42
CA ASP A 81 -8.08 12.76 2.53
C ASP A 81 -7.56 12.15 3.85
N ARG A 82 -7.56 12.93 4.93
CA ARG A 82 -7.13 12.46 6.27
C ARG A 82 -7.98 11.32 6.84
N SER A 83 -9.19 11.11 6.32
CA SER A 83 -10.05 9.98 6.69
C SER A 83 -9.79 8.73 5.84
N GLY A 84 -8.90 8.81 4.85
CA GLY A 84 -8.62 7.74 3.91
C GLY A 84 -9.62 7.64 2.75
N ARG A 85 -10.50 8.63 2.57
CA ARG A 85 -11.49 8.61 1.48
C ARG A 85 -10.85 9.05 0.17
N LEU A 86 -11.08 8.27 -0.88
CA LEU A 86 -10.68 8.60 -2.25
C LEU A 86 -11.53 9.76 -2.82
N ASP A 87 -10.87 10.76 -3.41
CA ASP A 87 -11.54 11.79 -4.21
C ASP A 87 -11.83 11.27 -5.62
N LEU A 88 -13.06 10.79 -5.83
CA LEU A 88 -13.51 10.20 -7.10
C LEU A 88 -13.38 11.13 -8.32
N SER A 89 -13.27 12.44 -8.12
CA SER A 89 -13.15 13.42 -9.21
C SER A 89 -11.70 13.66 -9.64
N ARG A 90 -10.74 13.14 -8.89
CA ARG A 90 -9.33 13.52 -8.99
C ARG A 90 -8.64 13.01 -10.25
N ASP A 91 -8.89 11.76 -10.62
CA ASP A 91 -8.19 11.09 -11.73
C ASP A 91 -8.96 9.86 -12.24
N ASN A 92 -8.75 9.53 -13.51
CA ASN A 92 -9.37 8.37 -14.17
C ASN A 92 -8.92 7.01 -13.62
N ARG A 93 -7.84 6.97 -12.83
CA ARG A 93 -7.41 5.76 -12.09
C ARG A 93 -8.33 5.42 -10.93
N ILE A 94 -9.14 6.36 -10.47
CA ILE A 94 -10.12 6.11 -9.43
C ILE A 94 -11.42 5.68 -10.09
N ARG A 95 -11.93 4.52 -9.69
CA ARG A 95 -13.20 4.00 -10.20
C ARG A 95 -14.01 3.35 -9.11
N LYS A 96 -15.31 3.16 -9.36
CA LYS A 96 -16.18 2.36 -8.51
C LYS A 96 -16.30 0.94 -9.06
N ARG A 97 -16.18 -0.04 -8.17
CA ARG A 97 -16.38 -1.46 -8.46
C ARG A 97 -17.12 -2.08 -7.29
N ASP A 98 -18.24 -2.76 -7.57
CA ASP A 98 -19.08 -3.41 -6.55
C ASP A 98 -19.52 -2.47 -5.40
N GLY A 99 -19.68 -1.17 -5.70
CA GLY A 99 -20.04 -0.14 -4.72
C GLY A 99 -18.86 0.47 -3.96
N GLU A 100 -17.66 -0.08 -4.10
CA GLU A 100 -16.44 0.40 -3.46
C GLU A 100 -15.59 1.25 -4.40
N ALA A 101 -14.91 2.26 -3.86
CA ALA A 101 -13.95 3.07 -4.61
C ALA A 101 -12.57 2.40 -4.59
N GLU A 102 -11.93 2.29 -5.74
CA GLU A 102 -10.60 1.73 -5.87
C GLU A 102 -9.69 2.64 -6.70
N PHE A 103 -8.40 2.64 -6.37
CA PHE A 103 -7.35 3.30 -7.13
C PHE A 103 -6.54 2.27 -7.91
N VAL A 104 -6.51 2.40 -9.23
CA VAL A 104 -5.74 1.51 -10.10
C VAL A 104 -4.27 1.93 -10.10
N LEU A 105 -3.44 1.22 -9.31
CA LEU A 105 -1.98 1.42 -9.28
C LEU A 105 -1.34 0.93 -10.60
N VAL A 106 -1.57 -0.34 -10.96
CA VAL A 106 -1.09 -0.95 -12.20
C VAL A 106 -2.26 -1.49 -13.03
N PRO A 107 -2.41 -1.08 -14.31
CA PRO A 107 -3.40 -1.68 -15.20
C PRO A 107 -3.09 -3.14 -15.56
N ALA A 108 -4.12 -3.96 -15.79
CA ALA A 108 -4.00 -5.40 -16.08
C ALA A 108 -2.98 -5.74 -17.21
N ARG A 109 -2.92 -4.92 -18.26
CA ARG A 109 -1.97 -5.09 -19.37
C ARG A 109 -0.48 -4.99 -18.98
N HIS A 110 -0.19 -4.44 -17.80
CA HIS A 110 1.16 -4.27 -17.27
C HIS A 110 1.41 -5.15 -16.04
N SER A 111 0.43 -5.93 -15.57
CA SER A 111 0.59 -6.91 -14.49
C SER A 111 0.79 -8.32 -15.04
N ALA A 112 1.22 -9.22 -14.16
CA ALA A 112 1.30 -10.67 -14.44
C ALA A 112 0.00 -11.42 -14.14
N ILE A 113 -1.01 -10.72 -13.60
CA ILE A 113 -2.35 -11.21 -13.26
C ILE A 113 -3.44 -10.32 -13.86
#